data_AF-A0A4W5LDN3-F1
#
_entry.id   AF-A0A4W5LDN3-F1
#
_cell.length_a   1.000
_cell.length_b   1.000
_cell.length_c   1.000
_cell.angle_alpha   90.00
_cell.angle_beta   90.00
_cell.angle_gamma   90.00
#
_symmetry.space_group_name_H-M   'P 1'
#
loop_
_entity.id
_entity.type
_entity.pdbx_description
1 polymer ?
#
loop_
_entity_poly.entity_id
_entity_poly.type
_entity_poly.pdbx_seq_one_letter_code
_entity_poly.pdbx_strand_id
1 'polypeptide(L)'
;MGACFSKVFDGCPLKINCATSWIHPDTKDQYLIFGTEDGIYTLNLNELHEATMEELFPRKCTWLYIINNNLMSLSAGKNFQLYSHNLIGLFEQLKKPGLASQFHTHRFPDKMLPRRFALTTKIPDTKGCHKCCIVRNPYTGHKYLCGALQSGIVLLQWYEPMQRFMLIKHFDFPLPSPLKVFEMLVVPEQEYPMVCIAVSQATEPGQVVRFETINLNSCSSWFTEMGSTGKAVDAIHVTQLERDTVLVCLDKNLKIVNLQGRLKSNKKLASELSFDFTIGSVVCLQDSVLAFWKHGMQGKSFKSNEVTQEISDPSRVFRLLGSDRWVVLEMILSVFNSSLTLTCPLLHSPHPFLSHLPLAPCSHIPPFLSYLPFSPPLSLISLSLPLSLTSPFFSPLSLISPFFSPLSLISPFFSYLPLSPLS
;
A
#
# COMPACT_ATOMS: atom_id res chain seq x y z
N MET A 1 -24.30 -13.11 1.16
CA MET A 1 -23.17 -13.48 0.29
C MET A 1 -21.91 -12.95 0.94
N GLY A 2 -21.05 -13.85 1.44
CA GLY A 2 -19.76 -13.45 2.04
C GLY A 2 -18.76 -13.07 0.96
N ALA A 3 -17.88 -12.09 1.24
CA ALA A 3 -16.76 -11.77 0.36
C ALA A 3 -15.74 -12.89 0.52
N CYS A 4 -15.62 -13.73 -0.50
CA CYS A 4 -14.59 -14.75 -0.56
C CYS A 4 -13.31 -14.09 -1.10
N PHE A 5 -12.25 -14.07 -0.29
CA PHE A 5 -10.93 -13.66 -0.77
C PHE A 5 -10.31 -14.80 -1.55
N SER A 6 -9.94 -14.54 -2.80
CA SER A 6 -9.15 -15.46 -3.60
C SER A 6 -7.66 -15.18 -3.40
N LYS A 7 -6.87 -16.25 -3.30
CA LYS A 7 -5.42 -16.15 -3.23
C LYS A 7 -4.87 -15.92 -4.63
N VAL A 8 -4.06 -14.88 -4.80
CA VAL A 8 -3.50 -14.50 -6.11
C VAL A 8 -2.10 -15.10 -6.32
N PHE A 9 -1.21 -15.04 -5.32
CA PHE A 9 0.13 -15.66 -5.40
C PHE A 9 0.69 -15.98 -3.99
N ASP A 10 1.73 -16.82 -3.95
CA ASP A 10 2.46 -17.23 -2.74
C ASP A 10 3.75 -16.44 -2.56
N GLY A 11 3.72 -15.43 -1.69
CA GLY A 11 4.86 -14.57 -1.42
C GLY A 11 5.16 -13.62 -2.59
N CYS A 12 5.36 -12.34 -2.28
CA CYS A 12 5.88 -11.36 -3.24
C CYS A 12 7.26 -10.93 -2.77
N PRO A 13 8.31 -11.01 -3.61
CA PRO A 13 9.61 -10.45 -3.25
C PRO A 13 9.57 -8.92 -3.22
N LEU A 14 8.59 -8.30 -3.89
CA LEU A 14 8.44 -6.85 -3.96
C LEU A 14 7.62 -6.34 -2.78
N LYS A 15 8.07 -5.23 -2.19
CA LYS A 15 7.28 -4.48 -1.20
C LYS A 15 6.22 -3.65 -1.91
N ILE A 16 4.98 -4.12 -1.89
CA ILE A 16 3.85 -3.45 -2.55
C ILE A 16 3.36 -2.28 -1.68
N ASN A 17 3.25 -1.08 -2.23
CA ASN A 17 2.71 0.07 -1.52
C ASN A 17 1.21 0.25 -1.74
N CYS A 18 0.76 0.04 -2.98
CA CYS A 18 -0.62 0.24 -3.40
C CYS A 18 -0.97 -0.70 -4.55
N ALA A 19 -2.27 -0.94 -4.75
CA ALA A 19 -2.78 -1.77 -5.84
C ALA A 19 -4.02 -1.13 -6.48
N THR A 20 -4.19 -1.37 -7.78
CA THR A 20 -5.39 -1.03 -8.54
C THR A 20 -5.68 -2.15 -9.55
N SER A 21 -6.81 -2.06 -10.24
CA SER A 21 -7.23 -3.05 -11.24
C SER A 21 -7.58 -2.38 -12.56
N TRP A 22 -7.24 -3.02 -13.67
CA TRP A 22 -7.55 -2.55 -15.01
C TRP A 22 -8.14 -3.69 -15.85
N ILE A 23 -9.00 -3.33 -16.80
CA ILE A 23 -9.51 -4.28 -17.80
C ILE A 23 -9.09 -3.76 -19.15
N HIS A 24 -8.33 -4.56 -19.88
CA HIS A 24 -7.88 -4.19 -21.21
C HIS A 24 -9.11 -3.99 -22.12
N PRO A 25 -9.26 -2.84 -22.80
CA PRO A 25 -10.47 -2.54 -23.54
C PRO A 25 -10.70 -3.50 -24.72
N ASP A 26 -9.63 -3.93 -25.39
CA ASP A 26 -9.74 -4.82 -26.56
C ASP A 26 -9.84 -6.30 -26.18
N THR A 27 -8.87 -6.85 -25.44
CA THR A 27 -8.84 -8.28 -25.09
C THR A 27 -9.79 -8.66 -23.97
N LYS A 28 -10.26 -7.70 -23.17
CA LYS A 28 -11.03 -7.89 -21.94
C LYS A 28 -10.28 -8.63 -20.82
N ASP A 29 -8.96 -8.75 -20.95
CA ASP A 29 -8.12 -9.30 -19.89
C ASP A 29 -8.12 -8.42 -18.65
N GLN A 30 -8.14 -9.07 -17.49
CA GLN A 30 -8.18 -8.40 -16.20
C GLN A 30 -6.78 -8.37 -15.60
N TYR A 31 -6.33 -7.19 -15.20
CA TYR A 31 -5.00 -6.98 -14.66
C TYR A 31 -5.07 -6.38 -13.26
N LEU A 32 -4.23 -6.87 -12.36
CA LEU A 32 -3.85 -6.13 -11.16
C LEU A 32 -2.59 -5.34 -11.45
N ILE A 33 -2.58 -4.06 -11.06
CA ILE A 33 -1.42 -3.18 -11.18
C ILE A 33 -0.98 -2.79 -9.77
N PHE A 34 0.29 -3.04 -9.48
CA PHE A 34 0.91 -2.82 -8.18
C PHE A 34 1.92 -1.67 -8.26
N GLY A 35 1.82 -0.72 -7.35
CA GLY A 35 2.87 0.26 -7.12
C GLY A 35 3.74 -0.23 -5.98
N THR A 36 5.03 -0.40 -6.22
CA THR A 36 5.99 -0.99 -5.26
C THR A 36 7.10 -0.01 -4.92
N GLU A 37 8.07 -0.44 -4.10
CA GLU A 37 9.30 0.33 -3.86
C GLU A 37 10.21 0.42 -5.09
N ASP A 38 10.12 -0.53 -6.02
CA ASP A 38 11.05 -0.62 -7.16
C ASP A 38 10.42 -0.17 -8.48
N GLY A 39 9.10 -0.30 -8.61
CA GLY A 39 8.42 -0.01 -9.87
C GLY A 39 6.90 -0.08 -9.81
N ILE A 40 6.28 0.08 -10.97
CA ILE A 40 4.89 -0.26 -11.23
C ILE A 40 4.89 -1.58 -11.99
N TYR A 41 4.23 -2.58 -11.45
CA TYR A 41 4.14 -3.93 -12.01
C TYR A 41 2.69 -4.28 -12.34
N THR A 42 2.50 -5.16 -13.31
CA THR A 42 1.19 -5.72 -13.67
C THR A 42 1.20 -7.23 -13.56
N LEU A 43 0.03 -7.80 -13.26
CA LEU A 43 -0.23 -9.23 -13.20
C LEU A 43 -1.54 -9.52 -13.95
N ASN A 44 -1.49 -10.43 -14.91
CA ASN A 44 -2.67 -10.92 -15.62
C ASN A 44 -3.43 -11.92 -14.75
N LEU A 45 -4.70 -11.65 -14.46
CA LEU A 45 -5.55 -12.51 -13.65
C LEU A 45 -6.13 -13.69 -14.43
N ASN A 46 -6.08 -13.64 -15.76
CA ASN A 46 -6.48 -14.75 -16.61
C ASN A 46 -5.37 -15.81 -16.73
N GLU A 47 -4.12 -15.45 -16.43
CA GLU A 47 -2.92 -16.30 -16.57
C GLU A 47 -2.23 -16.52 -15.20
N LEU A 48 -3.03 -16.72 -14.15
CA LEU A 48 -2.52 -16.91 -12.78
C LEU A 48 -1.57 -18.11 -12.64
N HIS A 49 -1.63 -19.10 -13.55
CA HIS A 49 -0.74 -20.25 -13.54
C HIS A 49 0.72 -19.88 -13.82
N GLU A 50 0.99 -18.75 -14.48
CA GLU A 50 2.35 -18.28 -14.78
C GLU A 50 2.92 -17.43 -13.64
N ALA A 51 2.04 -16.79 -12.86
CA ALA A 51 2.39 -15.92 -11.71
C ALA A 51 3.49 -14.90 -12.01
N THR A 52 3.63 -14.48 -13.26
CA THR A 52 4.65 -13.54 -13.71
C THR A 52 4.17 -12.10 -13.53
N MET A 53 4.97 -11.29 -12.84
CA MET A 53 4.77 -9.85 -12.77
C MET A 53 5.61 -9.15 -13.83
N GLU A 54 4.98 -8.32 -14.65
CA GLU A 54 5.66 -7.54 -15.69
C GLU A 54 5.84 -6.09 -15.25
N GLU A 55 7.04 -5.53 -15.43
CA GLU A 55 7.33 -4.14 -15.06
C GLU A 55 6.82 -3.15 -16.12
N LEU A 56 5.91 -2.26 -15.73
CA LEU A 56 5.39 -1.17 -16.58
C LEU A 56 6.24 0.10 -16.47
N PHE A 57 6.74 0.41 -15.27
CA PHE A 57 7.46 1.66 -15.02
C PHE A 57 8.45 1.53 -13.85
N PRO A 58 9.77 1.73 -14.06
CA PRO A 58 10.81 1.45 -13.06
C PRO A 58 11.00 2.62 -12.08
N ARG A 59 9.94 2.97 -11.35
CA ARG A 59 10.00 3.96 -10.26
C ARG A 59 9.12 3.53 -9.10
N LYS A 60 9.66 3.71 -7.89
CA LYS A 60 8.88 3.67 -6.64
C LYS A 60 7.55 4.38 -6.82
N CYS A 61 6.47 3.72 -6.47
CA CYS A 61 5.12 4.24 -6.57
C CYS A 61 4.36 4.01 -5.27
N THR A 62 3.69 5.04 -4.77
CA THR A 62 2.96 4.99 -3.49
C THR A 62 1.46 5.21 -3.63
N TRP A 63 0.99 5.62 -4.81
CA TRP A 63 -0.43 5.79 -5.09
C TRP A 63 -0.70 5.56 -6.57
N LEU A 64 -1.81 4.88 -6.88
CA LEU A 64 -2.26 4.57 -8.23
C LEU A 64 -3.75 4.89 -8.36
N TYR A 65 -4.14 5.38 -9.53
CA TYR A 65 -5.54 5.56 -9.90
C TYR A 65 -5.71 5.38 -11.39
N ILE A 66 -6.78 4.72 -11.82
CA ILE A 66 -7.04 4.50 -13.24
C ILE A 66 -8.28 5.26 -13.66
N ILE A 67 -8.14 5.99 -14.76
CA ILE A 67 -9.24 6.65 -15.45
C ILE A 67 -9.15 6.34 -16.94
N ASN A 68 -10.20 5.70 -17.45
CA ASN A 68 -10.22 5.16 -18.81
C ASN A 68 -9.02 4.21 -19.02
N ASN A 69 -8.12 4.55 -19.93
CA ASN A 69 -6.87 3.81 -20.20
C ASN A 69 -5.61 4.53 -19.73
N ASN A 70 -5.78 5.53 -18.85
CA ASN A 70 -4.67 6.25 -18.27
C ASN A 70 -4.52 5.88 -16.80
N LEU A 71 -3.32 5.40 -16.46
CA LEU A 71 -2.91 5.17 -15.09
C LEU A 71 -2.24 6.43 -14.57
N MET A 72 -2.83 7.03 -13.54
CA MET A 72 -2.19 8.06 -12.73
C MET A 72 -1.37 7.38 -11.65
N SER A 73 -0.16 7.90 -11.40
CA SER A 73 0.70 7.40 -10.34
C SER A 73 1.35 8.55 -9.58
N LEU A 74 1.59 8.33 -8.28
CA LEU A 74 2.50 9.15 -7.50
C LEU A 74 3.84 8.41 -7.38
N SER A 75 4.82 8.83 -8.17
CA SER A 75 6.09 8.11 -8.31
C SER A 75 7.31 8.96 -7.95
N ALA A 76 8.35 8.30 -7.44
CA ALA A 76 9.59 8.95 -7.04
C ALA A 76 10.54 9.13 -8.25
N GLY A 77 10.85 10.38 -8.57
CA GLY A 77 12.02 10.76 -9.39
C GLY A 77 13.12 11.35 -8.51
N LYS A 78 13.60 12.54 -8.86
CA LYS A 78 14.36 13.39 -7.93
C LYS A 78 13.50 13.88 -6.76
N ASN A 79 12.21 14.03 -7.02
CA ASN A 79 11.15 14.36 -6.05
C ASN A 79 9.96 13.46 -6.39
N PHE A 80 9.06 13.24 -5.44
CA PHE A 80 7.76 12.66 -5.76
C PHE A 80 6.97 13.63 -6.66
N GLN A 81 6.30 13.06 -7.66
CA GLN A 81 5.51 13.83 -8.62
C GLN A 81 4.42 12.93 -9.20
N LEU A 82 3.33 13.54 -9.67
CA LEU A 82 2.29 12.83 -10.40
C LEU A 82 2.73 12.54 -11.84
N TYR A 83 2.46 11.32 -12.30
CA TYR A 83 2.66 10.89 -13.67
C TYR A 83 1.34 10.38 -14.26
N SER A 84 1.22 10.51 -15.59
CA SER A 84 0.16 9.91 -16.40
C SER A 84 0.80 8.91 -17.34
N HIS A 85 0.30 7.67 -17.32
CA HIS A 85 0.78 6.54 -18.10
C HIS A 85 -0.34 6.05 -19.03
N ASN A 86 -0.09 6.01 -20.34
CA ASN A 86 -0.98 5.39 -21.31
C ASN A 86 -0.81 3.87 -21.24
N LEU A 87 -1.79 3.18 -20.64
CA LEU A 87 -1.73 1.74 -20.42
C LEU A 87 -1.67 0.95 -21.72
N ILE A 88 -2.47 1.33 -22.74
CA ILE A 88 -2.50 0.62 -24.02
C ILE A 88 -1.10 0.61 -24.65
N GLY A 89 -0.48 1.78 -24.75
CA GLY A 89 0.84 1.87 -25.35
C GLY A 89 1.94 1.20 -24.52
N LEU A 90 1.85 1.21 -23.18
CA LEU A 90 2.80 0.49 -22.33
C LEU A 90 2.69 -1.03 -22.50
N PHE A 91 1.48 -1.58 -22.58
CA PHE A 91 1.25 -3.00 -22.80
C PHE A 91 1.66 -3.44 -24.21
N GLU A 92 1.42 -2.61 -25.23
CA GLU A 92 1.93 -2.86 -26.58
C GLU A 92 3.46 -2.89 -26.64
N GLN A 93 4.12 -2.02 -25.86
CA GLN A 93 5.58 -1.99 -25.76
C GLN A 93 6.13 -3.26 -25.11
N LEU A 94 5.50 -3.78 -24.05
CA LEU A 94 5.90 -5.04 -23.41
C LEU A 94 5.83 -6.23 -24.37
N LYS A 95 4.79 -6.28 -25.21
CA LYS A 95 4.62 -7.34 -26.23
C LYS A 95 5.63 -7.26 -27.39
N LYS A 96 6.33 -6.14 -27.57
CA LYS A 96 7.33 -5.91 -28.63
C LYS A 96 8.71 -5.58 -28.05
N PRO A 97 9.40 -6.57 -27.44
CA PRO A 97 10.68 -6.34 -26.74
C PRO A 97 11.80 -5.78 -27.64
N GLY A 98 11.71 -5.95 -28.96
CA GLY A 98 12.70 -5.43 -29.93
C GLY A 98 12.79 -3.90 -30.01
N LEU A 99 11.75 -3.15 -29.62
CA LEU A 99 11.76 -1.68 -29.59
C LEU A 99 12.13 -1.12 -28.21
N ALA A 100 11.87 -1.87 -27.14
CA ALA A 100 12.17 -1.48 -25.76
C ALA A 100 13.70 -1.41 -25.48
N SER A 101 14.49 -2.25 -26.17
CA SER A 101 15.97 -2.25 -26.12
C SER A 101 16.60 -0.91 -26.57
N GLN A 102 15.95 -0.16 -27.47
CA GLN A 102 16.45 1.16 -27.89
C GLN A 102 16.17 2.28 -26.90
N PHE A 103 15.22 2.10 -25.98
CA PHE A 103 14.83 3.13 -24.99
C PHE A 103 15.30 2.83 -23.56
N HIS A 104 15.78 1.61 -23.27
CA HIS A 104 16.25 1.24 -21.93
C HIS A 104 17.75 1.49 -21.67
N THR A 105 18.57 1.79 -22.68
CA THR A 105 20.04 1.89 -22.52
C THR A 105 20.60 3.31 -22.62
N HIS A 106 19.79 4.31 -22.93
CA HIS A 106 20.26 5.69 -22.92
C HIS A 106 19.26 6.59 -22.19
N ARG A 107 19.78 7.31 -21.19
CA ARG A 107 19.20 8.55 -20.65
C ARG A 107 18.97 9.54 -21.81
N PHE A 108 17.93 9.34 -22.60
CA PHE A 108 17.51 10.34 -23.56
C PHE A 108 16.97 11.53 -22.74
N PRO A 109 17.47 12.75 -22.95
CA PRO A 109 16.90 13.91 -22.31
C PRO A 109 15.42 14.01 -22.72
N ASP A 110 14.54 14.32 -21.77
CA ASP A 110 13.08 14.56 -21.90
C ASP A 110 12.66 15.53 -23.05
N LYS A 111 13.58 15.99 -23.91
CA LYS A 111 13.44 17.04 -24.92
C LYS A 111 13.42 16.56 -26.39
N MET A 112 13.75 15.30 -26.72
CA MET A 112 13.88 14.88 -28.14
C MET A 112 12.77 13.96 -28.69
N LEU A 113 11.88 13.44 -27.85
CA LEU A 113 10.62 12.85 -28.32
C LEU A 113 9.54 13.93 -28.35
N PRO A 114 8.81 14.14 -29.45
CA PRO A 114 7.63 14.98 -29.44
C PRO A 114 6.70 14.49 -28.33
N ARG A 115 6.32 15.37 -27.39
CA ARG A 115 5.48 15.04 -26.22
C ARG A 115 4.20 14.26 -26.57
N ARG A 116 3.74 14.33 -27.81
CA ARG A 116 2.57 13.62 -28.35
C ARG A 116 2.71 12.08 -28.36
N PHE A 117 3.94 11.54 -28.32
CA PHE A 117 4.18 10.09 -28.35
C PHE A 117 4.70 9.53 -27.02
N ALA A 118 4.82 10.37 -25.98
CA ALA A 118 5.30 9.92 -24.69
C ALA A 118 4.21 9.06 -24.00
N LEU A 119 4.49 7.76 -23.82
CA LEU A 119 3.60 6.84 -23.11
C LEU A 119 3.48 7.17 -21.63
N THR A 120 4.49 7.84 -21.06
CA THR A 120 4.50 8.32 -19.69
C THR A 120 4.86 9.80 -19.67
N THR A 121 4.07 10.61 -18.97
CA THR A 121 4.30 12.05 -18.87
C THR A 121 4.19 12.53 -17.42
N LYS A 122 5.07 13.45 -17.02
CA LYS A 122 4.98 14.14 -15.73
C LYS A 122 3.85 15.16 -15.79
N ILE A 123 3.02 15.20 -14.76
CA ILE A 123 2.02 16.25 -14.61
C ILE A 123 2.73 17.51 -14.07
N PRO A 124 2.69 18.65 -14.77
CA PRO A 124 3.34 19.88 -14.32
C PRO A 124 2.74 20.35 -12.99
N ASP A 125 3.49 21.19 -12.26
CA ASP A 125 3.06 21.81 -10.99
C ASP A 125 2.76 20.84 -9.83
N THR A 126 3.08 19.55 -9.98
CA THR A 126 2.86 18.51 -8.95
C THR A 126 4.15 18.04 -8.27
N LYS A 127 5.25 18.79 -8.42
CA LYS A 127 6.55 18.43 -7.86
C LYS A 127 6.53 18.53 -6.33
N GLY A 128 7.03 17.50 -5.66
CA GLY A 128 7.00 17.42 -4.20
C GLY A 128 5.65 16.95 -3.66
N CYS A 129 4.77 16.43 -4.52
CA CYS A 129 3.52 15.84 -4.07
C CYS A 129 3.77 14.59 -3.24
N HIS A 130 3.09 14.41 -2.12
CA HIS A 130 3.30 13.28 -1.22
C HIS A 130 2.00 12.54 -0.84
N LYS A 131 0.83 13.07 -1.20
CA LYS A 131 -0.47 12.41 -1.03
C LYS A 131 -1.44 12.89 -2.11
N CYS A 132 -2.33 12.01 -2.56
CA CYS A 132 -3.28 12.32 -3.63
C CYS A 132 -4.65 11.74 -3.29
N CYS A 133 -5.70 12.39 -3.75
CA CYS A 133 -7.06 11.85 -3.72
C CYS A 133 -7.82 12.26 -4.98
N ILE A 134 -8.86 11.49 -5.31
CA ILE A 134 -9.72 11.68 -6.48
C ILE A 134 -11.16 11.76 -6.01
N VAL A 135 -11.94 12.64 -6.62
CA VAL A 135 -13.40 12.66 -6.43
C VAL A 135 -14.11 12.91 -7.74
N ARG A 136 -15.27 12.27 -7.91
CA ARG A 136 -16.22 12.60 -8.99
C ARG A 136 -17.33 13.45 -8.39
N ASN A 137 -17.51 14.66 -8.89
CA ASN A 137 -18.67 15.47 -8.57
C ASN A 137 -19.91 14.81 -9.19
N PRO A 138 -20.89 14.32 -8.39
CA PRO A 138 -22.05 13.60 -8.91
C PRO A 138 -23.07 14.51 -9.61
N TYR A 139 -22.97 15.83 -9.44
CA TYR A 139 -23.89 16.81 -10.04
C TYR A 139 -23.44 17.25 -11.42
N THR A 140 -22.14 17.53 -11.59
CA THR A 140 -21.57 18.01 -12.86
C THR A 140 -20.93 16.88 -13.66
N GLY A 141 -20.64 15.75 -13.03
CA GLY A 141 -19.88 14.64 -13.62
C GLY A 141 -18.38 14.90 -13.71
N HIS A 142 -17.90 16.09 -13.33
CA HIS A 142 -16.48 16.43 -13.33
C HIS A 142 -15.70 15.54 -12.36
N LYS A 143 -14.49 15.15 -12.76
CA LYS A 143 -13.58 14.37 -11.94
C LYS A 143 -12.39 15.25 -11.58
N TYR A 144 -12.10 15.33 -10.29
CA TYR A 144 -11.02 16.13 -9.75
C TYR A 144 -9.95 15.24 -9.14
N LEU A 145 -8.68 15.62 -9.32
CA LEU A 145 -7.51 15.07 -8.67
C LEU A 145 -6.92 16.17 -7.79
N CYS A 146 -6.80 15.90 -6.50
CA CYS A 146 -6.10 16.80 -5.58
C CYS A 146 -4.77 16.19 -5.17
N GLY A 147 -3.70 16.98 -5.26
CA GLY A 147 -2.36 16.60 -4.82
C GLY A 147 -1.90 17.47 -3.64
N ALA A 148 -1.50 16.85 -2.54
CA ALA A 148 -0.85 17.50 -1.41
C ALA A 148 0.62 17.72 -1.72
N LEU A 149 1.06 18.98 -1.74
CA LEU A 149 2.46 19.40 -1.87
C LEU A 149 3.01 19.81 -0.50
N GLN A 150 4.33 19.97 -0.41
CA GLN A 150 4.97 20.40 0.84
C GLN A 150 4.47 21.77 1.36
N SER A 151 4.11 22.69 0.45
CA SER A 151 3.71 24.07 0.79
C SER A 151 2.34 24.46 0.22
N GLY A 152 1.51 23.49 -0.16
CA GLY A 152 0.20 23.78 -0.72
C GLY A 152 -0.50 22.57 -1.28
N ILE A 153 -1.53 22.83 -2.06
CA ILE A 153 -2.31 21.82 -2.76
C ILE A 153 -2.54 22.24 -4.21
N VAL A 154 -2.63 21.26 -5.07
CA VAL A 154 -3.02 21.44 -6.47
C VAL A 154 -4.31 20.72 -6.74
N LEU A 155 -5.25 21.42 -7.36
CA LEU A 155 -6.49 20.86 -7.87
C LEU A 155 -6.40 20.76 -9.40
N LEU A 156 -6.57 19.55 -9.91
CA LEU A 156 -6.64 19.28 -11.33
C LEU A 156 -8.02 18.70 -11.69
N GLN A 157 -8.49 18.99 -12.90
CA GLN A 157 -9.74 18.44 -13.43
C GLN A 157 -9.46 17.58 -14.66
N TRP A 158 -10.14 16.45 -14.75
CA TRP A 158 -10.09 15.59 -15.91
C TRP A 158 -10.73 16.26 -17.13
N TYR A 159 -9.97 16.40 -18.22
CA TYR A 159 -10.44 16.93 -19.48
C TYR A 159 -10.53 15.80 -20.53
N GLU A 160 -11.75 15.30 -20.74
CA GLU A 160 -12.04 14.14 -21.60
C GLU A 160 -11.46 14.27 -23.03
N PRO A 161 -11.58 15.42 -23.74
CA PRO A 161 -11.07 15.53 -25.11
C PRO A 161 -9.55 15.36 -25.23
N MET A 162 -8.78 15.65 -24.17
CA MET A 162 -7.33 15.46 -24.14
C MET A 162 -6.88 14.27 -23.32
N GLN A 163 -7.83 13.52 -22.71
CA GLN A 163 -7.56 12.37 -21.85
C GLN A 163 -6.47 12.68 -20.79
N ARG A 164 -6.55 13.84 -20.13
CA ARG A 164 -5.56 14.25 -19.12
C ARG A 164 -6.16 15.14 -18.03
N PHE A 165 -5.51 15.14 -16.87
CA PHE A 165 -5.79 16.11 -15.81
C PHE A 165 -5.15 17.46 -16.13
N MET A 166 -5.95 18.51 -16.09
CA MET A 166 -5.55 19.90 -16.31
C MET A 166 -5.54 20.64 -14.98
N LEU A 167 -4.48 21.40 -14.71
CA LEU A 167 -4.41 22.24 -13.51
C LEU A 167 -5.54 23.27 -13.54
N ILE A 168 -6.32 23.32 -12.46
CA ILE A 168 -7.34 24.34 -12.23
C ILE A 168 -6.83 25.38 -11.25
N LYS A 169 -6.27 24.93 -10.12
CA LYS A 169 -5.86 25.82 -9.04
C LYS A 169 -4.63 25.31 -8.31
N HIS A 170 -3.73 26.24 -8.00
CA HIS A 170 -2.71 26.06 -6.99
C HIS A 170 -3.13 26.87 -5.76
N PHE A 171 -3.04 26.28 -4.59
CA PHE A 171 -3.44 26.93 -3.35
C PHE A 171 -2.33 26.75 -2.31
N ASP A 172 -1.67 27.86 -1.99
CA ASP A 172 -0.56 27.88 -1.05
C ASP A 172 -1.08 27.76 0.38
N PHE A 173 -0.66 26.69 1.05
CA PHE A 173 -1.15 26.34 2.37
C PHE A 173 -0.18 25.40 3.09
N PRO A 174 0.28 25.71 4.32
CA PRO A 174 1.11 24.79 5.08
C PRO A 174 0.27 23.62 5.58
N LEU A 175 0.37 22.48 4.88
CA LEU A 175 -0.35 21.26 5.28
C LEU A 175 0.19 20.70 6.61
N PRO A 176 -0.68 20.07 7.43
CA PRO A 176 -0.27 19.43 8.67
C PRO A 176 0.70 18.29 8.38
N SER A 177 1.69 18.11 9.26
CA SER A 177 2.66 17.02 9.20
C SER A 177 2.65 16.27 10.54
N PRO A 178 2.22 14.99 10.58
CA PRO A 178 1.82 14.14 9.44
C PRO A 178 0.41 14.43 8.91
N LEU A 179 0.23 14.32 7.58
CA LEU A 179 -1.07 14.47 6.90
C LEU A 179 -1.89 13.18 6.95
N LYS A 180 -2.60 12.96 8.06
CA LYS A 180 -3.39 11.74 8.30
C LYS A 180 -4.63 11.65 7.40
N VAL A 181 -5.40 12.74 7.29
CA VAL A 181 -6.59 12.83 6.42
C VAL A 181 -6.27 13.70 5.22
N PHE A 182 -6.69 13.29 4.02
CA PHE A 182 -6.58 14.11 2.81
C PHE A 182 -7.61 13.69 1.78
N GLU A 183 -8.83 14.20 1.93
CA GLU A 183 -10.01 13.70 1.22
C GLU A 183 -10.82 14.87 0.67
N MET A 184 -11.37 14.72 -0.53
CA MET A 184 -12.22 15.74 -1.14
C MET A 184 -13.69 15.49 -0.83
N LEU A 185 -14.37 16.50 -0.30
CA LEU A 185 -15.79 16.50 0.01
C LEU A 185 -16.54 17.36 -1.02
N VAL A 186 -17.43 16.75 -1.80
CA VAL A 186 -18.26 17.46 -2.77
C VAL A 186 -19.45 18.08 -2.06
N VAL A 187 -19.58 19.40 -2.16
CA VAL A 187 -20.68 20.18 -1.60
C VAL A 187 -21.59 20.63 -2.77
N PRO A 188 -22.91 20.37 -2.73
CA PRO A 188 -23.83 20.64 -3.85
C PRO A 188 -23.76 22.05 -4.44
N GLU A 189 -23.55 23.05 -3.59
CA GLU A 189 -23.63 24.47 -3.97
C GLU A 189 -22.26 25.06 -4.33
N GLN A 190 -21.20 24.25 -4.30
CA GLN A 190 -19.82 24.69 -4.55
C GLN A 190 -19.33 24.19 -5.90
N GLU A 191 -18.56 25.00 -6.60
CA GLU A 191 -17.98 24.66 -7.91
C GLU A 191 -16.92 23.55 -7.78
N TYR A 192 -16.04 23.71 -6.79
CA TYR A 192 -14.96 22.79 -6.45
C TYR A 192 -15.20 22.10 -5.11
N PRO A 193 -14.73 20.85 -4.95
CA PRO A 193 -14.79 20.15 -3.68
C PRO A 193 -13.97 20.87 -2.60
N MET A 194 -14.40 20.71 -1.36
CA MET A 194 -13.64 21.10 -0.18
C MET A 194 -12.59 20.03 0.11
N VAL A 195 -11.40 20.41 0.58
CA VAL A 195 -10.33 19.45 0.91
C VAL A 195 -10.24 19.27 2.42
N CYS A 196 -10.71 18.13 2.93
CA CYS A 196 -10.61 17.75 4.33
C CYS A 196 -9.18 17.26 4.64
N ILE A 197 -8.49 17.96 5.54
CA ILE A 197 -7.10 17.68 5.93
C ILE A 197 -6.97 17.14 7.36
N ALA A 198 -8.01 17.32 8.18
CA ALA A 198 -8.08 16.79 9.53
C ALA A 198 -9.53 16.73 10.02
N VAL A 199 -9.73 16.03 11.14
CA VAL A 199 -10.99 15.99 11.87
C VAL A 199 -10.70 16.36 13.32
N SER A 200 -11.45 17.30 13.89
CA SER A 200 -11.34 17.71 15.29
C SER A 200 -12.61 17.44 16.08
N GLN A 201 -12.50 17.59 17.40
CA GLN A 201 -13.61 17.45 18.31
C GLN A 201 -14.70 18.47 17.98
N ALA A 202 -15.96 18.06 18.13
CA ALA A 202 -17.11 18.94 17.94
C ALA A 202 -17.05 20.17 18.85
N THR A 203 -17.40 21.31 18.28
CA THR A 203 -17.50 22.59 19.00
C THR A 203 -18.95 22.99 19.24
N GLU A 204 -19.86 22.56 18.35
CA GLU A 204 -21.27 22.94 18.37
C GLU A 204 -22.19 21.86 18.96
N PRO A 205 -23.30 22.24 19.63
CA PRO A 205 -24.31 21.29 20.09
C PRO A 205 -24.86 20.43 18.94
N GLY A 206 -24.84 19.10 19.13
CA GLY A 206 -25.32 18.13 18.15
C GLY A 206 -24.33 17.77 17.04
N GLN A 207 -23.18 18.44 16.97
CA GLN A 207 -22.05 18.01 16.16
C GLN A 207 -21.28 16.91 16.92
N VAL A 208 -20.81 15.89 16.21
CA VAL A 208 -19.98 14.83 16.80
C VAL A 208 -18.53 14.88 16.33
N VAL A 209 -18.28 15.50 15.19
CA VAL A 209 -16.95 15.75 14.61
C VAL A 209 -16.95 17.07 13.85
N ARG A 210 -15.81 17.75 13.79
CA ARG A 210 -15.62 18.93 12.94
C ARG A 210 -14.63 18.61 11.83
N PHE A 211 -14.99 18.88 10.58
CA PHE A 211 -14.07 18.73 9.46
C PHE A 211 -13.22 19.98 9.31
N GLU A 212 -11.90 19.81 9.32
CA GLU A 212 -10.96 20.89 9.00
C GLU A 212 -10.73 20.85 7.50
N THR A 213 -11.36 21.80 6.80
CA THR A 213 -11.41 21.83 5.35
C THR A 213 -10.76 23.08 4.77
N ILE A 214 -10.10 22.89 3.62
CA ILE A 214 -9.60 23.98 2.79
C ILE A 214 -10.66 24.28 1.73
N ASN A 215 -11.10 25.54 1.66
CA ASN A 215 -12.05 26.00 0.67
C ASN A 215 -11.36 26.42 -0.63
N LEU A 216 -11.43 25.56 -1.66
CA LEU A 216 -10.85 25.85 -2.97
C LEU A 216 -11.65 26.87 -3.79
N ASN A 217 -12.88 27.19 -3.39
CA ASN A 217 -13.71 28.18 -4.07
C ASN A 217 -13.37 29.62 -3.66
N SER A 218 -12.65 29.79 -2.54
CA SER A 218 -12.19 31.11 -2.07
C SER A 218 -10.82 31.48 -2.66
N CYS A 219 -10.59 32.76 -2.96
CA CYS A 219 -9.31 33.25 -3.47
C CYS A 219 -8.28 33.52 -2.37
N SER A 220 -8.68 33.50 -1.09
CA SER A 220 -7.83 33.82 0.06
C SER A 220 -7.55 32.57 0.91
N SER A 221 -6.26 32.28 1.15
CA SER A 221 -5.81 31.22 2.06
C SER A 221 -5.95 31.56 3.54
N TRP A 222 -6.27 32.82 3.87
CA TRP A 222 -6.40 33.34 5.23
C TRP A 222 -7.68 32.88 5.96
N PHE A 223 -8.68 32.38 5.23
CA PHE A 223 -10.01 32.05 5.76
C PHE A 223 -10.23 30.53 5.92
N THR A 224 -9.18 29.76 6.20
CA THR A 224 -9.39 28.46 6.84
C THR A 224 -9.63 28.73 8.32
N GLU A 225 -10.80 28.37 8.84
CA GLU A 225 -11.13 28.37 10.28
C GLU A 225 -10.29 27.34 11.06
N MET A 226 -8.96 27.42 10.93
CA MET A 226 -7.98 26.64 11.69
C MET A 226 -7.51 27.39 12.95
N GLY A 227 -8.22 28.44 13.34
CA GLY A 227 -7.98 29.20 14.58
C GLY A 227 -8.70 28.66 15.82
N SER A 228 -9.48 27.58 15.73
CA SER A 228 -10.23 27.09 16.89
C SER A 228 -9.47 26.00 17.65
N THR A 229 -9.30 26.25 18.94
CA THR A 229 -8.84 25.48 20.11
C THR A 229 -9.38 24.03 20.28
N GLY A 230 -9.86 23.38 19.22
CA GLY A 230 -10.34 22.01 19.27
C GLY A 230 -9.19 21.00 19.31
N LYS A 231 -9.25 20.03 20.22
CA LYS A 231 -8.31 18.90 20.20
C LYS A 231 -8.51 18.12 18.90
N ALA A 232 -7.43 17.95 18.13
CA ALA A 232 -7.43 17.10 16.95
C ALA A 232 -7.84 15.68 17.36
N VAL A 233 -8.78 15.09 16.61
CA VAL A 233 -9.20 13.71 16.81
C VAL A 233 -8.39 12.86 15.84
N ASP A 234 -7.91 11.71 16.30
CA ASP A 234 -7.13 10.80 15.46
C ASP A 234 -8.06 10.03 14.50
N ALA A 235 -8.53 10.74 13.46
CA ALA A 235 -9.28 10.14 12.38
C ALA A 235 -8.35 9.37 11.43
N ILE A 236 -8.69 8.11 11.21
CA ILE A 236 -7.94 7.19 10.36
C ILE A 236 -8.34 7.34 8.90
N HIS A 237 -9.64 7.54 8.63
CA HIS A 237 -10.16 7.62 7.26
C HIS A 237 -11.45 8.46 7.21
N VAL A 238 -11.64 9.18 6.11
CA VAL A 238 -12.86 9.94 5.83
C VAL A 238 -13.29 9.60 4.40
N THR A 239 -14.55 9.27 4.19
CA THR A 239 -15.05 9.04 2.83
C THR A 239 -16.48 9.49 2.70
N GLN A 240 -16.78 10.19 1.61
CA GLN A 240 -18.13 10.65 1.31
C GLN A 240 -18.88 9.53 0.58
N LEU A 241 -19.87 8.94 1.25
CA LEU A 241 -20.68 7.85 0.72
C LEU A 241 -21.78 8.35 -0.21
N GLU A 242 -22.43 9.45 0.19
CA GLU A 242 -23.51 10.06 -0.56
C GLU A 242 -23.40 11.59 -0.48
N ARG A 243 -24.38 12.25 -1.10
CA ARG A 243 -24.52 13.70 -1.17
C ARG A 243 -24.14 14.45 0.11
N ASP A 244 -24.74 14.04 1.20
CA ASP A 244 -24.58 14.64 2.53
C ASP A 244 -24.39 13.52 3.56
N THR A 245 -23.67 12.48 3.19
CA THR A 245 -23.39 11.32 4.06
C THR A 245 -21.90 11.05 3.98
N VAL A 246 -21.20 11.33 5.07
CA VAL A 246 -19.75 11.13 5.23
C VAL A 246 -19.52 10.10 6.32
N LEU A 247 -18.72 9.08 6.01
CA LEU A 247 -18.23 8.12 6.99
C LEU A 247 -16.89 8.60 7.53
N VAL A 248 -16.80 8.69 8.85
CA VAL A 248 -15.58 9.05 9.57
C VAL A 248 -15.15 7.87 10.41
N CYS A 249 -13.97 7.33 10.08
CA CYS A 249 -13.30 6.28 10.84
C CYS A 249 -12.43 6.92 11.91
N LEU A 250 -12.80 6.67 13.16
CA LEU A 250 -12.02 6.94 14.35
C LEU A 250 -11.46 5.62 14.89
N ASP A 251 -10.58 5.69 15.88
CA ASP A 251 -9.86 4.55 16.50
C ASP A 251 -10.62 3.22 16.48
N LYS A 252 -11.75 3.12 17.20
CA LYS A 252 -12.58 1.90 17.27
C LYS A 252 -14.01 2.09 16.75
N ASN A 253 -14.32 3.24 16.17
CA ASN A 253 -15.69 3.61 15.85
C ASN A 253 -15.78 4.25 14.47
N LEU A 254 -16.80 3.85 13.72
CA LEU A 254 -17.22 4.54 12.50
C LEU A 254 -18.44 5.39 12.83
N LYS A 255 -18.39 6.65 12.42
CA LYS A 255 -19.51 7.58 12.55
C LYS A 255 -20.01 7.97 11.17
N ILE A 256 -21.32 7.87 10.97
CA ILE A 256 -21.99 8.35 9.76
C ILE A 256 -22.58 9.72 10.06
N VAL A 257 -21.99 10.74 9.45
CA VAL A 257 -22.32 12.14 9.69
C VAL A 257 -22.72 12.85 8.41
N ASN A 258 -23.34 14.00 8.53
CA ASN A 258 -23.54 14.94 7.42
C ASN A 258 -22.27 15.78 7.18
N LEU A 259 -22.28 16.66 6.17
CA LEU A 259 -21.14 17.53 5.87
C LEU A 259 -20.83 18.54 6.99
N GLN A 260 -21.78 18.80 7.90
CA GLN A 260 -21.58 19.61 9.11
C GLN A 260 -21.06 18.79 10.29
N GLY A 261 -20.86 17.48 10.13
CA GLY A 261 -20.32 16.60 11.17
C GLY A 261 -21.33 16.22 12.26
N ARG A 262 -22.63 16.33 11.99
CA ARG A 262 -23.72 15.83 12.86
C ARG A 262 -24.10 14.41 12.46
N LEU A 263 -24.44 13.57 13.43
CA LEU A 263 -24.85 12.18 13.16
C LEU A 263 -26.09 12.14 12.28
N LYS A 264 -26.08 11.27 11.27
CA LYS A 264 -27.27 10.96 10.49
C LYS A 264 -28.05 9.84 11.16
N SER A 265 -29.18 10.18 11.75
CA SER A 265 -30.18 9.20 12.13
C SER A 265 -31.05 8.88 10.92
N ASN A 266 -30.90 7.70 10.33
CA ASN A 266 -31.78 7.21 9.27
C ASN A 266 -32.29 5.82 9.66
N LYS A 267 -33.59 5.55 9.49
CA LYS A 267 -34.15 4.19 9.71
C LYS A 267 -33.44 3.11 8.87
N LYS A 268 -32.74 3.51 7.81
CA LYS A 268 -32.02 2.62 6.89
C LYS A 268 -30.54 2.41 7.22
N LEU A 269 -29.91 3.26 8.03
CA LEU A 269 -28.46 3.21 8.28
C LEU A 269 -28.18 3.48 9.77
N ALA A 270 -27.39 2.63 10.39
CA ALA A 270 -26.84 2.81 11.72
C ALA A 270 -25.93 4.05 11.72
N SER A 271 -26.19 4.98 12.64
CA SER A 271 -25.44 6.22 12.75
C SER A 271 -24.01 6.01 13.24
N GLU A 272 -23.77 4.95 14.00
CA GLU A 272 -22.45 4.58 14.52
C GLU A 272 -22.27 3.06 14.46
N LEU A 273 -21.06 2.61 14.13
CA LEU A 273 -20.64 1.22 14.17
C LEU A 273 -19.38 1.12 15.05
N SER A 274 -19.44 0.34 16.12
CA SER A 274 -18.33 0.14 17.04
C SER A 274 -17.62 -1.18 16.80
N PHE A 275 -16.31 -1.20 17.03
CA PHE A 275 -15.46 -2.39 16.92
C PHE A 275 -14.73 -2.59 18.25
N ASP A 276 -14.39 -3.84 18.57
CA ASP A 276 -13.64 -4.20 19.77
C ASP A 276 -12.11 -4.00 19.60
N PHE A 277 -11.65 -3.88 18.36
CA PHE A 277 -10.27 -3.60 17.98
C PHE A 277 -10.05 -2.16 17.48
N THR A 278 -8.78 -1.73 17.44
CA THR A 278 -8.37 -0.50 16.76
C THR A 278 -8.29 -0.73 15.26
N ILE A 279 -9.03 0.09 14.52
CA ILE A 279 -9.13 0.03 13.08
C ILE A 279 -7.84 0.59 12.46
N GLY A 280 -7.25 -0.12 11.51
CA GLY A 280 -6.10 0.34 10.73
C GLY A 280 -6.50 0.91 9.38
N SER A 281 -7.51 0.33 8.73
CA SER A 281 -8.08 0.82 7.47
C SER A 281 -9.52 0.34 7.29
N VAL A 282 -10.27 1.00 6.42
CA VAL A 282 -11.67 0.65 6.15
C VAL A 282 -11.95 0.66 4.65
N VAL A 283 -12.86 -0.22 4.23
CA VAL A 283 -13.42 -0.23 2.89
C VAL A 283 -14.94 -0.16 2.99
N CYS A 284 -15.51 0.85 2.35
CA CYS A 284 -16.96 1.01 2.29
C CYS A 284 -17.50 0.26 1.08
N LEU A 285 -18.41 -0.67 1.33
CA LEU A 285 -19.21 -1.36 0.32
C LEU A 285 -20.61 -0.75 0.26
N GLN A 286 -21.46 -1.22 -0.65
CA GLN A 286 -22.78 -0.63 -0.87
C GLN A 286 -23.70 -0.69 0.38
N ASP A 287 -23.71 -1.80 1.10
CA ASP A 287 -24.60 -2.03 2.26
C ASP A 287 -23.85 -2.42 3.55
N SER A 288 -22.51 -2.42 3.50
CA SER A 288 -21.64 -2.83 4.61
C SER A 288 -20.30 -2.11 4.57
N VAL A 289 -19.56 -2.22 5.66
CA VAL A 289 -18.18 -1.73 5.77
C VAL A 289 -17.29 -2.87 6.22
N LEU A 290 -16.10 -2.95 5.65
CA LEU A 290 -15.02 -3.83 6.12
C LEU A 290 -14.02 -2.99 6.92
N ALA A 291 -13.83 -3.31 8.18
CA ALA A 291 -12.80 -2.73 9.02
C ALA A 291 -11.64 -3.72 9.16
N PHE A 292 -10.42 -3.27 8.86
CA PHE A 292 -9.21 -4.07 8.92
C PHE A 292 -8.39 -3.66 10.13
N TRP A 293 -7.90 -4.63 10.89
CA TRP A 293 -6.89 -4.44 11.92
C TRP A 293 -5.66 -5.29 11.61
N LYS A 294 -4.63 -5.17 12.43
CA LYS A 294 -3.35 -5.85 12.22
C LYS A 294 -3.48 -7.35 11.94
N HIS A 295 -4.42 -8.05 12.59
CA HIS A 295 -4.51 -9.51 12.58
C HIS A 295 -5.81 -10.03 11.94
N GLY A 296 -6.54 -9.19 11.20
CA GLY A 296 -7.79 -9.62 10.60
C GLY A 296 -8.65 -8.51 10.00
N MET A 297 -9.88 -8.89 9.68
CA MET A 297 -10.90 -7.99 9.15
C MET A 297 -12.29 -8.38 9.65
N GLN A 298 -13.16 -7.40 9.86
CA GLN A 298 -14.55 -7.60 10.27
C GLN A 298 -15.45 -6.73 9.40
N GLY A 299 -16.44 -7.37 8.77
CA GLY A 299 -17.46 -6.73 7.96
C GLY A 299 -18.73 -6.52 8.76
N LYS A 300 -19.25 -5.29 8.83
CA LYS A 300 -20.55 -4.98 9.47
C LYS A 300 -21.54 -4.40 8.48
N SER A 301 -22.82 -4.78 8.59
CA SER A 301 -23.89 -4.16 7.81
C SER A 301 -24.16 -2.75 8.31
N PHE A 302 -24.33 -1.79 7.38
CA PHE A 302 -24.81 -0.47 7.76
C PHE A 302 -26.24 -0.50 8.28
N LYS A 303 -27.07 -1.49 7.92
CA LYS A 303 -28.50 -1.51 8.29
C LYS A 303 -28.73 -2.11 9.66
N SER A 304 -28.20 -3.31 9.91
CA SER A 304 -28.43 -4.06 11.14
C SER A 304 -27.32 -3.89 12.18
N ASN A 305 -26.17 -3.31 11.81
CA ASN A 305 -24.95 -3.32 12.64
C ASN A 305 -24.46 -4.73 13.00
N GLU A 306 -24.97 -5.76 12.32
CA GLU A 306 -24.56 -7.14 12.54
C GLU A 306 -23.25 -7.42 11.81
N VAL A 307 -22.44 -8.27 12.42
CA VAL A 307 -21.23 -8.82 11.80
C VAL A 307 -21.66 -9.73 10.67
N THR A 308 -21.33 -9.31 9.45
CA THR A 308 -21.58 -10.07 8.22
C THR A 308 -20.48 -11.07 7.93
N GLN A 309 -19.24 -10.73 8.30
CA GLN A 309 -18.04 -11.50 7.99
C GLN A 309 -16.95 -11.18 9.01
N GLU A 310 -16.10 -12.16 9.33
CA GLU A 310 -14.96 -11.95 10.22
C GLU A 310 -13.84 -12.91 9.84
N ILE A 311 -12.62 -12.39 9.78
CA ILE A 311 -11.39 -13.17 9.67
C ILE A 311 -10.47 -12.68 10.77
N SER A 312 -9.97 -13.61 11.60
CA SER A 312 -8.99 -13.33 12.64
C SER A 312 -7.92 -14.40 12.58
N ASP A 313 -6.69 -13.99 12.29
CA ASP A 313 -5.52 -14.88 12.25
C ASP A 313 -4.31 -14.17 12.90
N PRO A 314 -4.03 -14.46 14.19
CA PRO A 314 -2.89 -13.88 14.90
C PRO A 314 -1.52 -14.26 14.31
N SER A 315 -1.46 -15.35 13.53
CA SER A 315 -0.22 -15.77 12.86
C SER A 315 0.13 -14.90 11.66
N ARG A 316 -0.78 -14.00 11.24
CA ARG A 316 -0.64 -13.17 10.05
C ARG A 316 -0.88 -11.70 10.35
N VAL A 317 -0.28 -10.87 9.52
CA VAL A 317 -0.49 -9.43 9.47
C VAL A 317 -1.21 -9.10 8.17
N PHE A 318 -2.34 -8.42 8.28
CA PHE A 318 -3.17 -8.01 7.16
C PHE A 318 -2.91 -6.54 6.83
N ARG A 319 -2.73 -6.24 5.54
CA ARG A 319 -2.59 -4.87 5.05
C ARG A 319 -3.40 -4.66 3.79
N LEU A 320 -4.28 -3.66 3.81
CA LEU A 320 -5.03 -3.22 2.64
C LEU A 320 -4.09 -2.52 1.65
N LEU A 321 -4.05 -3.01 0.41
CA LEU A 321 -3.25 -2.43 -0.68
C LEU A 321 -4.11 -1.57 -1.62
N GLY A 322 -5.38 -1.90 -1.79
CA GLY A 322 -6.28 -1.19 -2.69
C GLY A 322 -7.72 -1.68 -2.56
N SER A 323 -8.67 -0.85 -2.96
CA SER A 323 -10.11 -1.11 -2.81
C SER A 323 -10.97 -0.45 -3.89
N ASP A 324 -10.43 -0.20 -5.09
CA ASP A 324 -11.15 0.48 -6.17
C ASP A 324 -12.28 -0.41 -6.73
N ARG A 325 -11.96 -1.38 -7.60
CA ARG A 325 -12.92 -2.40 -8.01
C ARG A 325 -12.84 -3.64 -7.11
N TRP A 326 -11.61 -4.01 -6.76
CA TRP A 326 -11.30 -5.19 -5.97
C TRP A 326 -10.63 -4.78 -4.67
N VAL A 327 -10.97 -5.49 -3.59
CA VAL A 327 -10.27 -5.37 -2.32
C VAL A 327 -9.04 -6.26 -2.39
N VAL A 328 -7.87 -5.63 -2.43
CA VAL A 328 -6.57 -6.30 -2.51
C VAL A 328 -5.91 -6.23 -1.14
N LEU A 329 -5.60 -7.41 -0.58
CA LEU A 329 -4.96 -7.55 0.72
C LEU A 329 -3.61 -8.22 0.56
N GLU A 330 -2.64 -7.69 1.28
CA GLU A 330 -1.39 -8.37 1.59
C GLU A 330 -1.53 -9.07 2.93
N MET A 331 -1.00 -10.29 3.00
CA MET A 331 -1.04 -11.13 4.18
C MET A 331 0.37 -11.69 4.43
N ILE A 332 1.00 -11.27 5.52
CA ILE A 332 2.39 -11.62 5.87
C ILE A 332 2.40 -12.43 7.17
N LEU A 333 3.20 -13.50 7.26
CA LEU A 333 3.38 -14.23 8.53
C LEU A 333 4.03 -13.33 9.60
N SER A 334 3.44 -13.27 10.79
CA SER A 334 3.86 -12.39 11.88
C SER A 334 5.25 -12.73 12.45
N VAL A 335 5.73 -13.95 12.24
CA VAL A 335 7.01 -14.48 12.75
C VAL A 335 8.25 -13.82 12.09
N PHE A 336 8.09 -13.14 10.95
CA PHE A 336 9.21 -12.49 10.26
C PHE A 336 9.67 -11.15 10.85
N ASN A 337 9.05 -10.67 11.94
CA ASN A 337 9.37 -9.36 12.54
C ASN A 337 10.17 -9.43 13.86
N SER A 338 10.54 -10.61 14.34
CA SER A 338 11.47 -10.74 15.46
C SER A 338 12.90 -10.80 14.93
N SER A 339 13.59 -9.66 14.94
CA SER A 339 15.06 -9.65 14.98
C SER A 339 15.49 -10.41 16.23
N LEU A 340 15.80 -11.70 16.10
CA LEU A 340 16.52 -12.44 17.13
C LEU A 340 17.97 -11.94 17.15
N THR A 341 18.22 -10.82 17.82
CA THR A 341 19.56 -10.56 18.37
C THR A 341 19.79 -11.55 19.49
N LEU A 342 20.29 -12.74 19.16
CA LEU A 342 20.94 -13.61 20.12
C LEU A 342 22.28 -12.97 20.49
N THR A 343 22.27 -12.05 21.46
CA THR A 343 23.49 -11.72 22.19
C THR A 343 23.85 -12.94 23.03
N CYS A 344 24.80 -13.76 22.55
CA CYS A 344 25.47 -14.73 23.41
C CYS A 344 26.25 -13.95 24.49
N PRO A 345 25.91 -14.04 25.78
CA PRO A 345 26.80 -13.57 26.82
C PRO A 345 27.84 -14.67 27.09
N LEU A 346 29.08 -14.23 27.30
CA LEU A 346 30.23 -15.00 27.79
C LEU A 346 31.08 -15.73 26.74
N LEU A 347 32.00 -14.97 26.13
CA LEU A 347 33.36 -15.44 25.87
C LEU A 347 34.33 -14.25 25.91
N HIS A 348 34.65 -13.81 27.13
CA HIS A 348 35.84 -13.03 27.43
C HIS A 348 36.45 -13.53 28.73
N SER A 349 37.52 -14.32 28.64
CA SER A 349 38.81 -13.93 29.21
C SER A 349 39.89 -14.99 28.89
N PRO A 350 41.18 -14.58 28.81
CA PRO A 350 42.29 -15.44 28.42
C PRO A 350 43.02 -16.07 29.63
N HIS A 351 43.79 -17.12 29.34
CA HIS A 351 44.89 -17.73 30.13
C HIS A 351 44.59 -18.94 31.05
N PRO A 352 45.63 -19.80 31.26
CA PRO A 352 45.50 -21.25 31.44
C PRO A 352 45.80 -21.71 32.88
N PHE A 353 45.49 -22.99 33.15
CA PHE A 353 45.93 -23.88 34.24
C PHE A 353 44.82 -24.50 35.11
N LEU A 354 45.03 -25.80 35.36
CA LEU A 354 44.56 -26.67 36.47
C LEU A 354 43.13 -27.22 36.47
N SER A 355 43.03 -28.43 35.91
CA SER A 355 42.52 -29.68 36.49
C SER A 355 41.46 -29.68 37.62
N HIS A 356 40.48 -30.56 37.42
CA HIS A 356 39.60 -31.29 38.35
C HIS A 356 38.13 -30.87 38.49
N LEU A 357 37.28 -31.91 38.39
CA LEU A 357 35.88 -32.09 38.83
C LEU A 357 34.76 -32.03 37.77
N PRO A 358 33.67 -32.83 37.95
CA PRO A 358 33.17 -33.71 36.91
C PRO A 358 31.82 -33.29 36.33
N LEU A 359 31.50 -33.94 35.20
CA LEU A 359 30.25 -33.92 34.46
C LEU A 359 29.01 -34.01 35.36
N ALA A 360 28.08 -33.05 35.20
CA ALA A 360 26.68 -33.18 35.57
C ALA A 360 25.81 -33.11 34.29
N PRO A 361 24.83 -34.01 34.10
CA PRO A 361 24.01 -34.02 32.90
C PRO A 361 22.85 -33.03 33.04
N CYS A 362 22.84 -31.96 32.23
CA CYS A 362 21.62 -31.19 32.01
C CYS A 362 20.79 -31.89 30.93
N SER A 363 19.88 -32.75 31.38
CA SER A 363 18.73 -33.19 30.59
C SER A 363 17.74 -32.03 30.46
N HIS A 364 17.22 -31.84 29.23
CA HIS A 364 16.21 -30.87 28.77
C HIS A 364 16.73 -29.70 27.94
N ILE A 365 17.08 -30.00 26.68
CA ILE A 365 17.00 -29.07 25.54
C ILE A 365 16.23 -29.82 24.44
N PRO A 366 15.17 -29.27 23.83
CA PRO A 366 14.47 -29.95 22.75
C PRO A 366 15.40 -30.05 21.51
N PRO A 367 15.40 -31.18 20.78
CA PRO A 367 16.06 -31.25 19.48
C PRO A 367 15.23 -30.45 18.47
N PHE A 368 15.83 -30.03 17.36
CA PHE A 368 15.23 -29.28 16.25
C PHE A 368 15.25 -27.74 16.38
N LEU A 369 16.37 -27.16 15.95
CA LEU A 369 16.36 -25.84 15.34
C LEU A 369 15.70 -25.99 13.96
N SER A 370 14.48 -25.50 13.83
CA SER A 370 13.80 -25.38 12.54
C SER A 370 13.42 -23.92 12.33
N TYR A 371 13.57 -23.46 11.09
CA TYR A 371 13.17 -22.15 10.55
C TYR A 371 14.16 -20.98 10.70
N LEU A 372 14.93 -20.76 9.63
CA LEU A 372 15.47 -19.45 9.26
C LEU A 372 15.12 -19.18 7.78
N PRO A 373 14.20 -18.24 7.50
CA PRO A 373 14.04 -17.70 6.16
C PRO A 373 14.49 -16.25 6.19
N PHE A 374 15.77 -16.01 5.96
CA PHE A 374 16.22 -14.77 5.33
C PHE A 374 17.44 -15.07 4.48
N SER A 375 17.50 -14.42 3.33
CA SER A 375 18.51 -14.56 2.29
C SER A 375 19.71 -13.66 2.58
N PRO A 376 20.77 -14.20 3.21
CA PRO A 376 22.14 -13.94 2.76
C PRO A 376 22.94 -15.26 2.64
N PRO A 377 24.18 -15.28 2.12
CA PRO A 377 24.99 -16.50 2.09
C PRO A 377 25.17 -17.06 3.51
N LEU A 378 24.76 -18.31 3.72
CA LEU A 378 24.97 -19.01 4.98
C LEU A 378 26.42 -19.51 5.05
N SER A 379 27.25 -18.82 5.83
CA SER A 379 28.56 -19.32 6.26
C SER A 379 28.40 -20.09 7.57
N LEU A 380 28.38 -21.43 7.49
CA LEU A 380 28.29 -22.29 8.67
C LEU A 380 29.69 -22.51 9.26
N ILE A 381 29.90 -22.12 10.52
CA ILE A 381 31.13 -22.38 11.27
C ILE A 381 30.83 -23.44 12.32
N SER A 382 31.48 -24.61 12.20
CA SER A 382 31.52 -25.73 13.15
C SER A 382 30.20 -26.05 13.89
N LEU A 383 29.33 -26.83 13.26
CA LEU A 383 28.17 -27.45 13.93
C LEU A 383 28.47 -28.91 14.25
N SER A 384 28.25 -29.31 15.51
CA SER A 384 28.38 -30.68 16.01
C SER A 384 27.05 -31.45 16.03
N LEU A 385 26.01 -30.94 15.36
CA LEU A 385 24.66 -31.53 15.30
C LEU A 385 24.21 -31.74 13.84
N PRO A 386 23.42 -32.79 13.55
CA PRO A 386 22.92 -33.07 12.21
C PRO A 386 21.94 -31.98 11.75
N LEU A 387 22.10 -31.55 10.49
CA LEU A 387 21.33 -30.47 9.88
C LEU A 387 20.36 -31.07 8.84
N SER A 388 19.06 -30.80 8.99
CA SER A 388 18.01 -31.24 8.07
C SER A 388 17.34 -30.02 7.43
N LEU A 389 17.47 -29.88 6.11
CA LEU A 389 16.85 -28.80 5.34
C LEU A 389 15.56 -29.31 4.70
N THR A 390 14.42 -28.96 5.30
CA THR A 390 13.08 -29.46 4.93
C THR A 390 12.29 -28.49 4.04
N SER A 391 12.85 -27.34 3.66
CA SER A 391 12.20 -26.34 2.79
C SER A 391 13.15 -25.86 1.67
N PRO A 392 12.62 -25.47 0.49
CA PRO A 392 13.43 -25.04 -0.64
C PRO A 392 14.20 -23.75 -0.33
N PHE A 393 15.47 -23.71 -0.72
CA PHE A 393 16.41 -22.62 -0.44
C PHE A 393 17.05 -22.12 -1.75
N PHE A 394 17.22 -20.80 -1.90
CA PHE A 394 17.65 -20.17 -3.16
C PHE A 394 19.07 -19.54 -3.12
N SER A 395 19.93 -19.93 -2.17
CA SER A 395 21.31 -19.40 -2.06
C SER A 395 22.39 -20.49 -2.03
N PRO A 396 23.62 -20.21 -2.51
CA PRO A 396 24.72 -21.18 -2.49
C PRO A 396 25.20 -21.43 -1.04
N LEU A 397 25.44 -22.70 -0.71
CA LEU A 397 26.04 -23.14 0.56
C LEU A 397 27.57 -23.17 0.42
N SER A 398 28.30 -22.44 1.27
CA SER A 398 29.76 -22.49 1.35
C SER A 398 30.22 -23.07 2.69
N LEU A 399 30.86 -24.23 2.68
CA LEU A 399 31.46 -24.85 3.87
C LEU A 399 32.91 -24.36 4.03
N ILE A 400 33.21 -23.71 5.15
CA ILE A 400 34.51 -23.05 5.39
C ILE A 400 35.45 -23.93 6.26
N SER A 401 34.96 -25.06 6.80
CA SER A 401 35.71 -26.01 7.63
C SER A 401 35.20 -27.45 7.44
N PRO A 402 36.01 -28.50 7.73
CA PRO A 402 35.59 -29.89 7.56
C PRO A 402 34.36 -30.23 8.41
N PHE A 403 33.35 -30.82 7.78
CA PHE A 403 32.07 -31.18 8.38
C PHE A 403 32.03 -32.68 8.66
N PHE A 404 31.77 -33.08 9.91
CA PHE A 404 31.84 -34.48 10.36
C PHE A 404 30.47 -35.08 10.76
N SER A 405 29.36 -34.51 10.31
CA SER A 405 28.01 -35.05 10.53
C SER A 405 27.23 -35.24 9.22
N PRO A 406 26.19 -36.08 9.16
CA PRO A 406 25.44 -36.30 7.92
C PRO A 406 24.52 -35.12 7.58
N LEU A 407 24.56 -34.67 6.32
CA LEU A 407 23.64 -33.69 5.72
C LEU A 407 22.53 -34.42 4.95
N SER A 408 21.27 -34.20 5.30
CA SER A 408 20.12 -34.74 4.55
C SER A 408 19.37 -33.61 3.81
N LEU A 409 19.26 -33.74 2.49
CA LEU A 409 18.52 -32.83 1.61
C LEU A 409 17.26 -33.55 1.11
N ILE A 410 16.08 -33.06 1.49
CA ILE A 410 14.79 -33.74 1.24
C ILE A 410 13.94 -32.98 0.18
N SER A 411 14.44 -31.87 -0.40
CA SER A 411 13.72 -31.07 -1.41
C SER A 411 14.64 -30.60 -2.54
N PRO A 412 14.11 -30.26 -3.74
CA PRO A 412 14.94 -30.01 -4.93
C PRO A 412 15.84 -28.78 -4.76
N PHE A 413 17.09 -28.96 -5.16
CA PHE A 413 18.15 -27.95 -5.12
C PHE A 413 18.28 -27.30 -6.50
N PHE A 414 18.16 -25.96 -6.57
CA PHE A 414 18.52 -25.21 -7.77
C PHE A 414 19.65 -24.23 -7.41
N SER A 415 20.88 -24.58 -7.78
CA SER A 415 21.99 -23.62 -7.84
C SER A 415 22.46 -23.48 -9.29
N TYR A 416 22.82 -22.25 -9.66
CA TYR A 416 23.67 -22.02 -10.82
C TYR A 416 25.08 -22.51 -10.48
N LEU A 417 25.57 -23.50 -11.23
CA LEU A 417 26.99 -23.90 -11.25
C LEU A 417 27.74 -22.92 -12.17
N PRO A 418 28.63 -22.04 -11.67
CA PRO A 418 29.64 -21.45 -12.53
C PRO A 418 30.71 -22.50 -12.78
N LEU A 419 30.68 -23.14 -13.95
CA LEU A 419 31.84 -23.87 -14.45
C LEU A 419 32.95 -22.85 -14.72
N SER A 420 33.96 -22.81 -13.85
CA SER A 420 35.27 -22.23 -14.18
C SER A 420 36.22 -23.38 -14.54
N PRO A 421 37.08 -23.20 -15.55
CA PRO A 421 37.89 -24.29 -16.11
C PRO A 421 39.00 -24.67 -15.14
N LEU A 422 39.17 -25.97 -14.91
CA LEU A 422 40.34 -26.55 -14.24
C LEU A 422 41.55 -26.44 -15.16
N SER A 423 42.66 -25.96 -14.60
CA SER A 423 44.02 -26.08 -15.15
C SER A 423 44.51 -27.52 -15.14
#